data_AF-H0J3E1-F1
#
_entry.id   AF-H0J3E1-F1
#
_cell.length_a   1.000
_cell.length_b   1.000
_cell.length_c   1.000
_cell.angle_alpha   90.00
_cell.angle_beta   90.00
_cell.angle_gamma   90.00
#
_symmetry.space_group_name_H-M   'P 1'
#
loop_
_entity.id
_entity.type
_entity.pdbx_description
1 polymer ?
#
loop_
_entity_poly.entity_id
_entity_poly.type
_entity_poly.pdbx_seq_one_letter_code
_entity_poly.pdbx_strand_id
1 'polypeptide(L)'
;MLVAGLAGCAGQSATSGQQPSEPLAEPVSPESPHSALGQPSHSGTASATDWVPPLFISPEEEAAYYVSRLADRRFVSSYGDRDNPRTWYIAAERLGEIGKPAVPLLFARLNTQDEYELMLALYALQLATQDTLLMARTRGDYVQLTTTLDPAGNAQNTQIARQWWQRHAAQLDSP
;
A
#
# COMPACT_ATOMS: atom_id res chain seq x y z
N MET A 1 7.29 23.75 -52.06
CA MET A 1 6.04 24.52 -51.83
C MET A 1 5.68 24.31 -50.36
N LEU A 2 5.75 25.31 -49.46
CA LEU A 2 4.70 26.33 -49.17
C LEU A 2 3.36 25.61 -48.85
N VAL A 3 2.64 25.75 -47.73
CA VAL A 3 2.33 26.87 -46.80
C VAL A 3 1.78 26.22 -45.50
N ALA A 4 2.21 26.57 -44.28
CA ALA A 4 1.54 27.47 -43.31
C ALA A 4 -0.01 27.39 -43.18
N GLY A 5 -0.55 27.49 -41.95
CA GLY A 5 -1.95 27.88 -41.73
C GLY A 5 -2.56 27.53 -40.36
N LEU A 6 -2.89 28.56 -39.59
CA LEU A 6 -3.53 28.59 -38.26
C LEU A 6 -5.06 28.41 -38.30
N ALA A 7 -5.66 28.10 -37.13
CA ALA A 7 -7.02 28.47 -36.62
C ALA A 7 -7.64 27.26 -35.88
N GLY A 8 -8.26 27.34 -34.69
CA GLY A 8 -8.92 28.45 -34.03
C GLY A 8 -10.42 28.46 -34.35
N CYS A 9 -11.25 27.70 -33.61
CA CYS A 9 -12.72 27.84 -33.62
C CYS A 9 -13.29 27.64 -32.21
N ALA A 10 -13.81 28.72 -31.64
CA ALA A 10 -14.76 28.71 -30.54
C ALA A 10 -16.17 28.45 -31.10
N GLY A 11 -17.04 27.78 -30.33
CA GLY A 11 -18.45 27.60 -30.66
C GLY A 11 -19.28 27.33 -29.40
N GLN A 12 -20.15 28.28 -29.06
CA GLN A 12 -20.99 28.33 -27.87
C GLN A 12 -22.40 27.77 -28.11
N SER A 13 -23.00 27.30 -27.01
CA SER A 13 -24.42 27.37 -26.59
C SER A 13 -25.53 26.71 -27.40
N ALA A 14 -26.33 25.89 -26.70
CA ALA A 14 -27.79 25.91 -26.83
C ALA A 14 -28.47 25.49 -25.51
N THR A 15 -29.56 26.20 -25.22
CA THR A 15 -30.31 26.38 -23.97
C THR A 15 -31.53 25.44 -23.87
N SER A 16 -32.13 25.43 -22.67
CA SER A 16 -33.55 25.18 -22.35
C SER A 16 -33.87 23.79 -21.76
N GLY A 17 -34.63 23.66 -20.67
CA GLY A 17 -35.67 24.58 -20.20
C GLY A 17 -36.07 24.43 -18.73
N GLN A 18 -37.09 25.23 -18.43
CA GLN A 18 -37.41 25.91 -17.18
C GLN A 18 -38.52 25.17 -16.39
N GLN A 19 -38.48 25.36 -15.07
CA GLN A 19 -39.47 25.08 -13.99
C GLN A 19 -40.92 25.51 -14.31
N PRO A 20 -41.98 25.11 -13.55
CA PRO A 20 -42.42 25.91 -12.38
C PRO A 20 -43.25 25.22 -11.22
N SER A 21 -42.92 25.62 -9.96
CA SER A 21 -43.81 26.10 -8.86
C SER A 21 -44.54 25.20 -7.80
N GLU A 22 -44.06 25.34 -6.55
CA GLU A 22 -44.59 25.38 -5.14
C GLU A 22 -46.10 25.67 -4.81
N PRO A 23 -46.59 25.82 -3.53
CA PRO A 23 -46.23 25.30 -2.16
C PRO A 23 -47.45 24.93 -1.24
N LEU A 24 -47.26 24.42 -0.01
CA LEU A 24 -48.18 24.68 1.13
C LEU A 24 -47.46 24.55 2.51
N ALA A 25 -47.75 25.48 3.42
CA ALA A 25 -47.02 25.77 4.66
C ALA A 25 -47.49 25.02 5.94
N GLU A 26 -46.60 25.09 6.93
CA GLU A 26 -46.46 24.57 8.32
C GLU A 26 -47.69 24.42 9.25
N PRO A 27 -47.52 23.74 10.42
CA PRO A 27 -47.29 24.53 11.66
C PRO A 27 -46.20 23.99 12.61
N VAL A 28 -45.70 24.90 13.45
CA VAL A 28 -44.59 24.80 14.42
C VAL A 28 -45.11 24.56 15.85
N SER A 29 -44.27 23.92 16.71
CA SER A 29 -44.08 24.10 18.18
C SER A 29 -44.54 22.94 19.11
N PRO A 30 -44.03 22.82 20.37
CA PRO A 30 -42.66 23.01 20.88
C PRO A 30 -42.21 21.93 21.93
N GLU A 31 -40.95 22.06 22.37
CA GLU A 31 -40.40 21.77 23.72
C GLU A 31 -39.64 20.45 24.03
N SER A 32 -38.53 20.64 24.77
CA SER A 32 -37.33 19.81 25.01
C SER A 32 -37.46 18.93 26.28
N PRO A 33 -36.38 18.49 26.97
CA PRO A 33 -35.07 17.94 26.59
C PRO A 33 -34.90 16.50 27.14
N HIS A 34 -34.04 15.65 26.58
CA HIS A 34 -33.49 14.53 27.36
C HIS A 34 -32.03 14.28 26.96
N SER A 35 -31.14 14.75 27.82
CA SER A 35 -29.79 14.23 27.95
C SER A 35 -29.88 12.72 28.23
N ALA A 36 -29.49 11.90 27.27
CA ALA A 36 -29.02 10.56 27.53
C ALA A 36 -27.52 10.55 27.25
N LEU A 37 -26.75 10.72 28.32
CA LEU A 37 -25.37 10.23 28.40
C LEU A 37 -25.40 8.74 28.09
N GLY A 38 -25.16 8.39 26.83
CA GLY A 38 -25.19 7.03 26.33
C GLY A 38 -23.96 6.77 25.50
N GLN A 39 -22.84 6.55 26.20
CA GLN A 39 -21.59 5.91 25.73
C GLN A 39 -20.92 6.55 24.51
N PRO A 40 -19.62 6.90 24.57
CA PRO A 40 -18.86 6.89 23.34
C PRO A 40 -18.86 5.44 22.85
N SER A 41 -19.65 5.16 21.81
CA SER A 41 -19.48 4.02 20.94
C SER A 41 -18.11 4.16 20.29
N HIS A 42 -17.06 3.83 21.01
CA HIS A 42 -15.73 3.60 20.44
C HIS A 42 -15.74 2.23 19.76
N SER A 43 -16.57 2.09 18.73
CA SER A 43 -16.26 1.21 17.61
C SER A 43 -15.43 2.02 16.61
N GLY A 44 -14.32 2.57 17.10
CA GLY A 44 -13.25 3.01 16.23
C GLY A 44 -12.50 1.76 15.82
N THR A 45 -12.77 1.25 14.63
CA THR A 45 -11.75 0.51 13.90
C THR A 45 -10.53 1.42 13.87
N ALA A 46 -9.49 1.10 14.65
CA ALA A 46 -8.23 1.81 14.62
C ALA A 46 -7.78 1.82 13.15
N SER A 47 -7.89 2.98 12.51
CA SER A 47 -7.49 3.16 11.13
C SER A 47 -5.97 3.05 11.10
N ALA A 48 -5.37 2.56 10.01
CA ALA A 48 -3.90 2.51 9.81
C ALA A 48 -3.17 3.80 10.22
N THR A 49 -3.90 4.91 10.26
CA THR A 49 -3.46 6.27 10.55
C THR A 49 -3.19 6.56 12.03
N ASP A 50 -3.72 5.76 12.98
CA ASP A 50 -3.54 6.02 14.43
C ASP A 50 -2.24 5.44 15.00
N TRP A 51 -1.56 4.59 14.23
CA TRP A 51 -0.28 3.99 14.63
C TRP A 51 0.88 4.87 14.14
N VAL A 52 1.63 5.43 15.09
CA VAL A 52 2.84 6.20 14.81
C VAL A 52 4.06 5.28 14.96
N PRO A 53 4.87 5.08 13.90
CA PRO A 53 6.10 4.31 14.03
C PRO A 53 7.08 4.93 15.04
N PRO A 54 7.93 4.12 15.68
CA PRO A 54 9.07 4.63 16.44
C PRO A 54 9.92 5.60 15.60
N LEU A 55 10.60 6.54 16.27
CA LEU A 55 11.64 7.32 15.61
C LEU A 55 12.85 6.41 15.40
N PHE A 56 13.20 6.17 14.13
CA PHE A 56 14.36 5.35 13.76
C PHE A 56 15.58 6.22 13.50
N ILE A 57 16.76 5.72 13.85
CA ILE A 57 18.04 6.41 13.67
C ILE A 57 18.58 6.17 12.25
N SER A 58 18.23 5.05 11.62
CA SER A 58 18.60 4.75 10.22
C SER A 58 17.55 3.91 9.48
N PRO A 59 17.58 3.89 8.13
CA PRO A 59 16.72 3.02 7.32
C PRO A 59 16.89 1.51 7.61
N GLU A 60 18.09 1.08 8.00
CA GLU A 60 18.36 -0.31 8.38
C GLU A 60 17.68 -0.68 9.70
N GLU A 61 17.67 0.24 10.67
CA GLU A 61 16.96 0.05 11.93
C GLU A 61 15.44 0.00 11.71
N GLU A 62 14.92 0.91 10.87
CA GLU A 62 13.53 0.91 10.46
C GLU A 62 13.15 -0.41 9.76
N ALA A 63 13.97 -0.88 8.83
CA ALA A 63 13.75 -2.17 8.17
C ALA A 63 13.78 -3.34 9.16
N ALA A 64 14.74 -3.35 10.11
CA ALA A 64 14.80 -4.39 11.13
C ALA A 64 13.54 -4.42 12.00
N TYR A 65 13.00 -3.25 12.35
CA TYR A 65 11.72 -3.14 13.05
C TYR A 65 10.59 -3.80 12.25
N TYR A 66 10.38 -3.42 10.98
CA TYR A 66 9.29 -3.99 10.20
C TYR A 66 9.48 -5.47 9.86
N VAL A 67 10.72 -5.94 9.67
CA VAL A 67 11.02 -7.37 9.54
C VAL A 67 10.58 -8.13 10.79
N SER A 68 10.80 -7.58 11.99
CA SER A 68 10.35 -8.20 13.24
C SER A 68 8.82 -8.33 13.36
N ARG A 69 8.07 -7.56 12.56
CA ARG A 69 6.60 -7.57 12.52
C ARG A 69 6.00 -8.47 11.45
N LEU A 70 6.80 -9.06 10.55
CA LEU A 70 6.28 -9.87 9.44
C LEU A 70 5.43 -11.08 9.89
N ALA A 71 5.77 -11.70 11.03
CA ALA A 71 4.98 -12.81 11.57
C ALA A 71 3.75 -12.35 12.37
N ASP A 72 3.61 -11.05 12.66
CA ASP A 72 2.49 -10.51 13.45
C ASP A 72 1.25 -10.32 12.56
N ARG A 73 0.35 -11.31 12.59
CA ARG A 73 -0.92 -11.30 11.84
C ARG A 73 -1.87 -10.16 12.23
N ARG A 74 -1.64 -9.51 13.37
CA ARG A 74 -2.42 -8.34 13.79
C ARG A 74 -1.82 -7.03 13.29
N PHE A 75 -0.61 -7.04 12.76
CA PHE A 75 0.08 -5.86 12.26
C PHE A 75 -0.35 -5.54 10.82
N VAL A 76 -1.66 -5.33 10.67
CA VAL A 76 -2.34 -5.06 9.41
C VAL A 76 -3.34 -3.92 9.60
N SER A 77 -3.71 -3.28 8.49
CA SER A 77 -4.88 -2.41 8.43
C SER A 77 -5.81 -2.88 7.31
N SER A 78 -6.94 -2.22 7.14
CA SER A 78 -7.80 -2.33 5.97
C SER A 78 -7.82 -1.02 5.18
N TYR A 79 -8.06 -1.12 3.88
CA TYR A 79 -8.42 -0.01 2.99
C TYR A 79 -9.55 -0.45 2.06
N GLY A 80 -10.10 0.48 1.27
CA GLY A 80 -11.29 0.22 0.46
C GLY A 80 -12.57 0.64 1.19
N ASP A 81 -13.71 0.31 0.59
CA ASP A 81 -15.03 0.61 1.15
C ASP A 81 -15.52 -0.51 2.08
N ARG A 82 -16.69 -0.28 2.70
CA ARG A 82 -17.32 -1.20 3.64
C ARG A 82 -17.66 -2.56 2.99
N ASP A 83 -17.96 -2.56 1.70
CA ASP A 83 -18.46 -3.74 0.99
C ASP A 83 -17.32 -4.59 0.41
N ASN A 84 -16.14 -3.99 0.21
CA ASN A 84 -14.94 -4.63 -0.30
C ASN A 84 -13.67 -4.17 0.44
N PRO A 85 -13.54 -4.49 1.74
CA PRO A 85 -12.33 -4.17 2.49
C PRO A 85 -11.16 -5.04 1.99
N ARG A 86 -10.02 -4.40 1.76
CA ARG A 86 -8.75 -5.05 1.40
C ARG A 86 -7.76 -4.92 2.53
N THR A 87 -7.02 -5.99 2.79
CA THR A 87 -5.97 -6.00 3.81
C THR A 87 -4.76 -5.20 3.32
N TRP A 88 -4.27 -4.30 4.16
CA TRP A 88 -3.00 -3.60 4.01
C TRP A 88 -1.97 -4.22 4.95
N TYR A 89 -0.94 -4.87 4.39
CA TYR A 89 0.11 -5.54 5.17
C TYR A 89 1.20 -4.56 5.57
N ILE A 90 0.96 -3.81 6.66
CA ILE A 90 1.76 -2.66 7.09
C ILE A 90 3.26 -2.95 7.01
N ALA A 91 3.74 -4.07 7.58
CA ALA A 91 5.15 -4.41 7.59
C ALA A 91 5.73 -4.59 6.18
N ALA A 92 5.07 -5.37 5.32
CA ALA A 92 5.57 -5.67 3.98
C ALA A 92 5.59 -4.42 3.08
N GLU A 93 4.54 -3.59 3.18
CA GLU A 93 4.41 -2.34 2.42
C GLU A 93 5.52 -1.36 2.81
N ARG A 94 5.75 -1.17 4.12
CA ARG A 94 6.83 -0.31 4.63
C ARG A 94 8.21 -0.81 4.23
N LEU A 95 8.44 -2.12 4.26
CA LEU A 95 9.69 -2.71 3.78
C LEU A 95 9.90 -2.48 2.28
N GLY A 96 8.82 -2.52 1.50
CA GLY A 96 8.82 -2.14 0.09
C GLY A 96 9.23 -0.68 -0.13
N GLU A 97 8.64 0.25 0.64
CA GLU A 97 8.96 1.68 0.60
C GLU A 97 10.40 1.98 1.03
N ILE A 98 10.92 1.28 2.05
CA ILE A 98 12.31 1.42 2.50
C ILE A 98 13.29 1.00 1.39
N GLY A 99 12.96 -0.05 0.64
CA GLY A 99 13.72 -0.45 -0.54
C GLY A 99 15.05 -1.14 -0.20
N LYS A 100 16.15 -0.63 -0.77
CA LYS A 100 17.49 -1.28 -0.70
C LYS A 100 17.90 -1.75 0.71
N PRO A 101 17.75 -0.96 1.78
CA PRO A 101 18.15 -1.37 3.13
C PRO A 101 17.39 -2.60 3.67
N ALA A 102 16.16 -2.84 3.22
CA ALA A 102 15.34 -3.96 3.65
C ALA A 102 15.74 -5.29 2.99
N VAL A 103 16.31 -5.25 1.77
CA VAL A 103 16.51 -6.43 0.93
C VAL A 103 17.34 -7.54 1.61
N PRO A 104 18.52 -7.27 2.21
CA PRO A 104 19.29 -8.33 2.88
C PRO A 104 18.54 -8.97 4.04
N LEU A 105 17.78 -8.16 4.81
CA LEU A 105 17.01 -8.63 5.96
C LEU A 105 15.84 -9.52 5.53
N LEU A 106 15.18 -9.16 4.43
CA LEU A 106 14.10 -9.96 3.84
C LEU A 106 14.62 -11.30 3.28
N PHE A 107 15.79 -11.31 2.64
CA PHE A 107 16.40 -12.56 2.16
C PHE A 107 16.73 -13.53 3.30
N ALA A 108 17.10 -13.02 4.47
CA ALA A 108 17.31 -13.86 5.67
C ALA A 108 16.01 -14.55 6.14
N ARG A 109 14.83 -14.06 5.74
CA ARG A 109 13.52 -14.61 6.13
C ARG A 109 12.99 -15.69 5.20
N LEU A 110 13.64 -15.97 4.07
CA LEU A 110 13.22 -17.01 3.12
C LEU A 110 13.37 -18.47 3.62
N ASN A 111 13.83 -18.67 4.86
CA ASN A 111 13.93 -19.99 5.51
C ASN A 111 12.96 -20.12 6.71
N THR A 112 12.06 -19.16 6.92
CA THR A 112 11.06 -19.28 7.99
C THR A 112 10.15 -20.49 7.75
N GLN A 113 9.64 -21.06 8.85
CA GLN A 113 8.62 -22.12 8.83
C GLN A 113 7.19 -21.55 8.92
N ASP A 114 7.04 -20.24 9.18
CA ASP A 114 5.73 -19.59 9.16
C ASP A 114 5.39 -19.18 7.73
N GLU A 115 4.44 -19.90 7.12
CA GLU A 115 3.94 -19.63 5.76
C GLU A 115 3.44 -18.19 5.58
N TYR A 116 2.91 -17.56 6.63
CA TYR A 116 2.46 -16.17 6.57
C TYR A 116 3.64 -15.19 6.54
N GLU A 117 4.66 -15.43 7.38
CA GLU A 117 5.89 -14.64 7.35
C GLU A 117 6.60 -14.79 5.99
N LEU A 118 6.65 -16.02 5.44
CA LEU A 118 7.24 -16.28 4.13
C LEU A 118 6.50 -15.54 3.02
N MET A 119 5.17 -15.63 2.99
CA MET A 119 4.31 -14.92 2.05
C MET A 119 4.61 -13.41 2.07
N LEU A 120 4.67 -12.80 3.26
CA LEU A 120 4.93 -11.37 3.39
C LEU A 120 6.39 -10.99 3.08
N ALA A 121 7.36 -11.84 3.39
CA ALA A 121 8.76 -11.61 3.02
C ALA A 121 8.94 -11.62 1.50
N LEU A 122 8.29 -12.57 0.79
CA LEU A 122 8.29 -12.63 -0.67
C LEU A 122 7.60 -11.41 -1.28
N TYR A 123 6.44 -11.04 -0.76
CA TYR A 123 5.73 -9.85 -1.20
C TYR A 123 6.58 -8.58 -1.05
N ALA A 124 7.16 -8.38 0.14
CA ALA A 124 8.03 -7.25 0.42
C ALA A 124 9.28 -7.25 -0.46
N LEU A 125 9.88 -8.40 -0.77
CA LEU A 125 11.03 -8.49 -1.68
C LEU A 125 10.69 -7.99 -3.08
N GLN A 126 9.52 -8.35 -3.62
CA GLN A 126 9.09 -7.85 -4.91
C GLN A 126 8.99 -6.32 -4.92
N LEU A 127 8.49 -5.71 -3.84
CA LEU A 127 8.40 -4.26 -3.72
C LEU A 127 9.79 -3.62 -3.52
N ALA A 128 10.54 -4.09 -2.52
CA ALA A 128 11.80 -3.48 -2.10
C ALA A 128 12.90 -3.54 -3.17
N THR A 129 12.87 -4.57 -4.03
CA THR A 129 13.84 -4.70 -5.13
C THR A 129 13.55 -3.78 -6.31
N GLN A 130 12.41 -3.08 -6.31
CA GLN A 130 12.11 -1.99 -7.25
C GLN A 130 12.67 -0.63 -6.78
N ASP A 131 13.45 -0.60 -5.70
CA ASP A 131 14.22 0.58 -5.30
C ASP A 131 15.03 1.14 -6.49
N THR A 132 15.00 2.45 -6.67
CA THR A 132 15.60 3.09 -7.86
C THR A 132 17.11 2.85 -7.96
N LEU A 133 17.83 2.82 -6.84
CA LEU A 133 19.27 2.56 -6.83
C LEU A 133 19.56 1.09 -7.13
N LEU A 134 18.74 0.16 -6.62
CA LEU A 134 18.83 -1.25 -6.98
C LEU A 134 18.56 -1.45 -8.47
N MET A 135 17.44 -0.93 -8.99
CA MET A 135 17.09 -1.06 -10.41
C MET A 135 18.18 -0.47 -11.32
N ALA A 136 18.82 0.65 -10.94
CA ALA A 136 19.94 1.19 -11.70
C ALA A 136 21.14 0.22 -11.72
N ARG A 137 21.48 -0.39 -10.58
CA ARG A 137 22.59 -1.36 -10.47
C ARG A 137 22.30 -2.67 -11.20
N THR A 138 21.07 -3.16 -11.11
CA THR A 138 20.64 -4.45 -11.72
C THR A 138 20.13 -4.32 -13.15
N ARG A 139 20.23 -3.12 -13.76
CA ARG A 139 19.73 -2.82 -15.11
C ARG A 139 18.23 -3.09 -15.28
N GLY A 140 17.46 -2.75 -14.25
CA GLY A 140 16.01 -2.87 -14.21
C GLY A 140 15.49 -4.24 -13.76
N ASP A 141 16.39 -5.17 -13.39
CA ASP A 141 15.99 -6.50 -12.89
C ASP A 141 15.62 -6.43 -11.40
N TYR A 142 14.46 -6.99 -11.04
CA TYR A 142 13.93 -7.03 -9.67
C TYR A 142 13.30 -8.41 -9.41
N VAL A 143 12.92 -8.70 -8.17
CA VAL A 143 12.24 -9.97 -7.85
C VAL A 143 10.81 -9.91 -8.39
N GLN A 144 10.54 -10.66 -9.46
CA GLN A 144 9.21 -10.73 -10.07
C GLN A 144 8.56 -12.08 -9.75
N LEU A 145 7.61 -12.09 -8.82
CA LEU A 145 6.88 -13.29 -8.47
C LEU A 145 5.89 -13.64 -9.59
N THR A 146 5.81 -14.93 -9.95
CA THR A 146 5.02 -15.40 -11.10
C THR A 146 3.84 -16.28 -10.71
N THR A 147 3.74 -16.63 -9.43
CA THR A 147 2.65 -17.45 -8.87
C THR A 147 1.98 -16.72 -7.72
N THR A 148 0.83 -17.25 -7.31
CA THR A 148 0.09 -16.78 -6.14
C THR A 148 0.94 -16.89 -4.86
N LEU A 149 0.67 -15.96 -3.93
CA LEU A 149 1.27 -15.90 -2.61
C LEU A 149 0.51 -16.83 -1.65
N ASP A 150 0.64 -18.13 -1.88
CA ASP A 150 0.08 -19.21 -1.06
C ASP A 150 1.15 -20.30 -0.82
N PRO A 151 0.95 -21.25 0.11
CA PRO A 151 1.98 -22.24 0.42
C PRO A 151 2.49 -23.04 -0.79
N ALA A 152 1.64 -23.33 -1.78
CA ALA A 152 2.05 -24.06 -2.98
C ALA A 152 2.90 -23.18 -3.92
N GLY A 153 2.50 -21.92 -4.12
CA GLY A 153 3.21 -20.95 -4.94
C GLY A 153 4.50 -20.42 -4.29
N ASN A 154 4.55 -20.33 -2.96
CA ASN A 154 5.67 -19.77 -2.18
C ASN A 154 6.98 -20.53 -2.41
N ALA A 155 6.93 -21.85 -2.65
CA ALA A 155 8.13 -22.63 -2.97
C ALA A 155 8.80 -22.16 -4.26
N GLN A 156 8.01 -21.92 -5.32
CA GLN A 156 8.50 -21.39 -6.59
C GLN A 156 8.95 -19.93 -6.44
N ASN A 157 8.17 -19.10 -5.77
CA ASN A 157 8.50 -17.70 -5.51
C ASN A 157 9.80 -17.55 -4.71
N THR A 158 10.05 -18.44 -3.74
CA THR A 158 11.31 -18.52 -3.00
C THR A 158 12.50 -18.82 -3.92
N GLN A 159 12.32 -19.75 -4.86
CA GLN A 159 13.37 -20.07 -5.82
C GLN A 159 13.68 -18.88 -6.74
N ILE A 160 12.66 -18.17 -7.22
CA ILE A 160 12.81 -16.95 -8.02
C ILE A 160 13.62 -15.89 -7.24
N ALA A 161 13.22 -15.63 -6.00
CA ALA A 161 13.91 -14.67 -5.15
C ALA A 161 15.39 -15.06 -4.95
N ARG A 162 15.68 -16.33 -4.62
CA ARG A 162 17.05 -16.83 -4.44
C ARG A 162 17.90 -16.70 -5.71
N GLN A 163 17.33 -17.01 -6.88
CA GLN A 163 18.03 -16.85 -8.15
C GLN A 163 18.33 -15.39 -8.46
N TRP A 164 17.42 -14.47 -8.13
CA TRP A 164 17.70 -13.04 -8.22
C TRP A 164 18.87 -12.63 -7.31
N TRP A 165 18.86 -13.06 -6.04
CA TRP A 165 19.95 -12.78 -5.10
C TRP A 165 21.30 -13.30 -5.58
N GLN A 166 21.35 -14.56 -6.06
CA GLN A 166 22.57 -15.17 -6.58
C GLN A 166 23.18 -14.39 -7.75
N ARG A 167 22.35 -13.78 -8.61
CA ARG A 167 22.82 -12.97 -9.74
C ARG A 167 23.40 -11.62 -9.30
N HIS A 168 22.87 -11.03 -8.24
CA HIS A 168 23.09 -9.61 -7.95
C HIS A 168 23.82 -9.31 -6.63
N ALA A 169 23.83 -10.21 -5.64
CA ALA A 169 24.35 -9.94 -4.29
C ALA A 169 25.74 -9.30 -4.28
N ALA A 170 26.68 -9.83 -5.07
CA ALA A 170 28.04 -9.28 -5.18
C ALA A 170 28.09 -7.82 -5.67
N GLN A 171 27.14 -7.42 -6.52
CA GLN A 171 27.01 -6.04 -7.03
C GLN A 171 26.36 -5.11 -6.00
N LEU A 172 25.60 -5.67 -5.04
CA LEU A 172 24.95 -4.92 -3.98
C LEU A 172 25.88 -4.62 -2.81
N ASP A 173 26.82 -5.53 -2.53
CA ASP A 173 27.85 -5.40 -1.49
C ASP A 173 29.02 -4.49 -1.91
N SER A 174 29.10 -4.13 -3.19
CA SER A 174 30.10 -3.20 -3.70
C SER A 174 29.70 -1.74 -3.38
N PRO A 175 30.61 -0.92 -2.81
CA PRO A 175 30.33 0.46 -2.39
C PRO A 175 29.80 1.31 -3.56
#